data_AF-A0A849B5W6-F1
#
_entry.id   AF-A0A849B5W6-F1
#
_cell.length_a   1.000
_cell.length_b   1.000
_cell.length_c   1.000
_cell.angle_alpha   90.00
_cell.angle_beta   90.00
_cell.angle_gamma   90.00
#
_symmetry.space_group_name_H-M   'P 1'
#
loop_
_entity.id
_entity.type
_entity.pdbx_description
1 polymer ?
#
loop_
_entity_poly.entity_id
_entity_poly.type
_entity_poly.pdbx_seq_one_letter_code
_entity_poly.pdbx_strand_id
1 'polypeptide(L)'
;MGDKLKEITTFTGCFIAGTLIRVQRNLDLPHIMWKQIEDIQIGDLVLSRPEDGTDIQEYKPVVNTFKLDKKPVWVLRTLELVADFINNPTLSSEIIATANHSFWVCGIASIAGELDSLVLTQGRWSRLDQLNNGDVVQSNNKYFVVLHATQLYQTEEAHIAWALDPEGDGYGSAFDLNTIRETGRINGKFAYNSYHSENEQGESEYIPYLADVYNFEVEDYHTYYVGTRSFWVHNTNCGAFTNPNDQVP
;
A
#
# COMPACT_ATOMS: atom_id res chain seq x y z
N MET A 1 12.44 -20.52 -18.19
CA MET A 1 11.63 -20.67 -16.95
C MET A 1 12.09 -19.71 -15.86
N GLY A 2 13.39 -19.62 -15.57
CA GLY A 2 13.94 -18.72 -14.55
C GLY A 2 13.72 -17.21 -14.79
N ASP A 3 13.81 -16.73 -16.03
CA ASP A 3 13.61 -15.29 -16.32
C ASP A 3 12.15 -14.87 -16.21
N LYS A 4 11.21 -15.72 -16.67
CA LYS A 4 9.76 -15.51 -16.49
C LYS A 4 9.37 -15.46 -15.01
N LEU A 5 9.88 -16.39 -14.19
CA LEU A 5 9.63 -16.40 -12.74
C LEU A 5 10.20 -15.15 -12.05
N LYS A 6 11.39 -14.70 -12.45
CA LYS A 6 11.95 -13.42 -11.96
C LYS A 6 11.06 -12.25 -12.36
N GLU A 7 10.69 -12.15 -13.63
CA GLU A 7 9.83 -11.10 -14.18
C GLU A 7 8.48 -11.04 -13.46
N ILE A 8 7.82 -12.20 -13.28
CA ILE A 8 6.58 -12.37 -12.50
C ILE A 8 6.74 -11.86 -11.06
N THR A 9 7.81 -12.26 -10.35
CA THR A 9 8.07 -11.78 -8.97
C THR A 9 8.43 -10.30 -8.86
N THR A 10 8.67 -9.61 -9.97
CA THR A 10 8.91 -8.16 -10.02
C THR A 10 7.61 -7.37 -10.11
N PHE A 11 6.54 -7.94 -10.70
CA PHE A 11 5.28 -7.21 -10.97
C PHE A 11 4.16 -7.48 -9.97
N THR A 12 4.35 -8.35 -8.98
CA THR A 12 3.32 -8.67 -8.00
C THR A 12 3.21 -7.58 -6.93
N GLY A 13 2.00 -7.04 -6.74
CA GLY A 13 1.71 -6.15 -5.63
C GLY A 13 1.64 -6.93 -4.32
N CYS A 14 2.31 -6.48 -3.25
CA CYS A 14 2.26 -7.09 -1.92
C CYS A 14 2.28 -6.03 -0.81
N PHE A 15 1.93 -6.42 0.42
CA PHE A 15 2.01 -5.58 1.62
C PHE A 15 2.95 -6.17 2.67
N ILE A 16 3.44 -5.32 3.59
CA ILE A 16 4.23 -5.79 4.73
C ILE A 16 3.35 -6.50 5.77
N ALA A 17 4.00 -7.28 6.64
CA ALA A 17 3.40 -7.84 7.86
C ALA A 17 2.67 -6.77 8.69
N GLY A 18 1.63 -7.16 9.42
CA GLY A 18 0.79 -6.28 10.23
C GLY A 18 -0.29 -5.51 9.44
N THR A 19 -0.24 -5.54 8.10
CA THR A 19 -1.28 -4.91 7.26
C THR A 19 -2.63 -5.59 7.52
N LEU A 20 -3.62 -4.81 7.95
CA LEU A 20 -4.94 -5.34 8.26
C LEU A 20 -5.78 -5.56 7.00
N ILE A 21 -6.41 -6.72 6.89
CA ILE A 21 -7.31 -7.12 5.82
C ILE A 21 -8.73 -7.19 6.36
N ARG A 22 -9.69 -6.61 5.63
CA ARG A 22 -11.09 -6.62 6.01
C ARG A 22 -11.69 -8.01 5.80
N VAL A 23 -12.02 -8.70 6.88
CA VAL A 23 -12.59 -10.06 6.85
C VAL A 23 -14.04 -10.07 7.30
N GLN A 24 -14.73 -11.18 7.08
CA GLN A 24 -16.05 -11.41 7.65
C GLN A 24 -15.98 -11.36 9.18
N ARG A 25 -17.01 -10.79 9.80
CA ARG A 25 -17.09 -10.67 11.26
C ARG A 25 -16.88 -12.03 11.93
N ASN A 26 -15.83 -12.14 12.74
CA ASN A 26 -15.48 -13.34 13.50
C ASN A 26 -15.14 -12.95 14.95
N LEU A 27 -15.85 -13.52 15.93
CA LEU A 27 -15.69 -13.20 17.34
C LEU A 27 -14.40 -13.76 17.96
N ASP A 28 -13.75 -14.72 17.29
CA ASP A 28 -12.50 -15.32 17.73
C ASP A 28 -11.27 -14.49 17.35
N LEU A 29 -11.44 -13.44 16.54
CA LEU A 29 -10.36 -12.52 16.16
C LEU A 29 -10.20 -11.38 17.19
N PRO A 30 -8.96 -10.98 17.52
CA PRO A 30 -8.71 -9.84 18.43
C PRO A 30 -9.31 -8.54 17.88
N HIS A 31 -9.34 -8.42 16.56
CA HIS A 31 -10.02 -7.38 15.82
C HIS A 31 -11.12 -8.04 15.01
N ILE A 32 -12.34 -8.05 15.55
CA ILE A 32 -13.50 -8.85 15.09
C ILE A 32 -13.76 -8.83 13.57
N MET A 33 -13.27 -7.85 12.82
CA MET A 33 -13.44 -7.71 11.36
C MET A 33 -12.11 -7.52 10.60
N TRP A 34 -10.98 -7.81 11.25
CA TRP A 34 -9.65 -7.59 10.72
C TRP A 34 -8.72 -8.74 11.04
N LYS A 35 -7.96 -9.14 10.03
CA LYS A 35 -6.89 -10.13 10.17
C LYS A 35 -5.62 -9.56 9.57
N GLN A 36 -4.47 -9.84 10.17
CA GLN A 36 -3.19 -9.41 9.59
C GLN A 36 -2.93 -10.20 8.31
N ILE A 37 -2.28 -9.58 7.33
CA ILE A 37 -2.11 -10.17 6.00
C ILE A 37 -1.31 -11.48 6.04
N GLU A 38 -0.33 -11.59 6.92
CA GLU A 38 0.48 -12.80 7.13
C GLU A 38 -0.31 -13.96 7.76
N ASP A 39 -1.45 -13.67 8.40
CA ASP A 39 -2.30 -14.67 9.04
C ASP A 39 -3.42 -15.17 8.10
N ILE A 40 -3.64 -14.51 6.95
CA ILE A 40 -4.68 -14.90 5.99
C ILE A 40 -4.42 -16.32 5.48
N GLN A 41 -5.48 -17.12 5.42
CA GLN A 41 -5.45 -18.51 4.98
C GLN A 41 -6.41 -18.74 3.81
N ILE A 42 -6.11 -19.76 3.00
CA ILE A 42 -7.05 -20.25 1.98
C ILE A 42 -8.38 -20.62 2.66
N GLY A 43 -9.48 -20.11 2.10
CA GLY A 43 -10.83 -20.26 2.62
C GLY A 43 -11.29 -19.13 3.54
N ASP A 44 -10.41 -18.23 3.99
CA ASP A 44 -10.83 -17.02 4.70
C ASP A 44 -11.73 -16.16 3.79
N LEU A 45 -12.78 -15.58 4.36
CA LEU A 45 -13.69 -14.69 3.65
C LEU A 45 -13.27 -13.23 3.83
N VAL A 46 -12.85 -12.60 2.74
CA VAL A 46 -12.44 -11.19 2.69
C VAL A 46 -13.50 -10.34 2.02
N LEU A 47 -13.68 -9.11 2.49
CA LEU A 47 -14.55 -8.15 1.81
C LEU A 47 -13.94 -7.81 0.46
N SER A 48 -14.76 -7.85 -0.59
CA SER A 48 -14.34 -7.67 -1.98
C SER A 48 -15.42 -6.93 -2.78
N ARG A 49 -15.06 -6.47 -3.98
CA ARG A 49 -15.92 -5.71 -4.90
C ARG A 49 -15.45 -5.93 -6.35
N PRO A 50 -16.34 -6.00 -7.36
CA PRO A 50 -15.93 -6.14 -8.77
C PRO A 50 -14.95 -5.04 -9.21
N GLU A 51 -13.88 -5.42 -9.89
CA GLU A 51 -12.79 -4.51 -10.30
C GLU A 51 -13.20 -3.43 -11.32
N ASP A 52 -14.40 -3.53 -11.90
CA ASP A 52 -14.95 -2.60 -12.90
C ASP A 52 -15.53 -1.31 -12.31
N GLY A 53 -15.48 -1.17 -10.97
CA GLY A 53 -16.01 0.00 -10.27
C GLY A 53 -17.47 -0.12 -9.84
N THR A 54 -18.13 -1.26 -10.06
CA THR A 54 -19.51 -1.50 -9.61
C THR A 54 -19.62 -1.48 -8.08
N ASP A 55 -20.59 -0.76 -7.52
CA ASP A 55 -20.76 -0.57 -6.06
C ASP A 55 -21.49 -1.73 -5.38
N ILE A 56 -20.98 -2.95 -5.57
CA ILE A 56 -21.45 -4.17 -4.91
C ILE A 56 -20.32 -4.69 -4.03
N GLN A 57 -20.60 -4.90 -2.75
CA GLN A 57 -19.66 -5.49 -1.81
C GLN A 57 -20.12 -6.88 -1.38
N GLU A 58 -19.22 -7.86 -1.49
CA GLU A 58 -19.46 -9.24 -1.09
C GLU A 58 -18.26 -9.81 -0.36
N TYR A 59 -18.48 -10.88 0.40
CA TYR A 59 -17.40 -11.66 0.97
C TYR A 59 -17.03 -12.77 0.00
N LYS A 60 -15.76 -12.80 -0.41
CA LYS A 60 -15.21 -13.79 -1.34
C LYS A 60 -14.11 -14.61 -0.65
N PRO A 61 -14.00 -15.91 -0.94
CA PRO A 61 -12.97 -16.73 -0.34
C PRO A 61 -11.60 -16.40 -0.92
N VAL A 62 -10.60 -16.52 -0.06
CA VAL A 62 -9.20 -16.56 -0.47
C VAL A 62 -8.90 -17.92 -1.07
N VAL A 63 -8.36 -17.95 -2.29
CA VAL A 63 -8.07 -19.18 -3.05
C VAL A 63 -6.58 -19.50 -3.12
N ASN A 64 -5.71 -18.53 -2.84
CA ASN A 64 -4.26 -18.70 -2.80
C ASN A 64 -3.61 -17.72 -1.82
N THR A 65 -2.44 -18.03 -1.29
CA THR A 65 -1.65 -17.16 -0.41
C THR A 65 -0.18 -17.30 -0.74
N PHE A 66 0.58 -16.21 -0.72
CA PHE A 66 2.02 -16.28 -0.99
C PHE A 66 2.80 -15.19 -0.25
N LYS A 67 4.10 -15.45 -0.11
CA LYS A 67 5.07 -14.58 0.55
C LYS A 67 6.26 -14.39 -0.37
N LEU A 68 6.76 -13.16 -0.46
CA LEU A 68 8.01 -12.84 -1.14
C LEU A 68 8.98 -12.22 -0.14
N ASP A 69 10.20 -12.73 -0.12
CA ASP A 69 11.23 -12.26 0.81
C ASP A 69 11.98 -11.04 0.23
N LYS A 70 12.37 -10.12 1.11
CA LYS A 70 13.31 -9.01 0.81
C LYS A 70 12.93 -8.18 -0.42
N LYS A 71 11.72 -7.64 -0.45
CA LYS A 71 11.23 -6.74 -1.50
C LYS A 71 11.29 -5.28 -1.06
N PRO A 72 11.64 -4.35 -1.97
CA PRO A 72 11.56 -2.93 -1.67
C PRO A 72 10.11 -2.50 -1.46
N VAL A 73 9.90 -1.62 -0.49
CA VAL A 73 8.57 -1.14 -0.11
C VAL A 73 8.50 0.39 -0.14
N TRP A 74 7.28 0.86 -0.29
CA TRP A 74 6.89 2.25 -0.42
C TRP A 74 5.83 2.56 0.63
N VAL A 75 5.81 3.79 1.12
CA VAL A 75 4.73 4.31 1.96
C VAL A 75 3.79 5.13 1.10
N LEU A 76 2.50 4.79 1.16
CA LEU A 76 1.42 5.66 0.70
C LEU A 76 0.92 6.47 1.90
N ARG A 77 0.99 7.79 1.80
CA ARG A 77 0.36 8.69 2.78
C ARG A 77 -0.90 9.29 2.19
N THR A 78 -1.98 9.18 2.94
CA THR A 78 -3.29 9.71 2.56
C THR A 78 -3.89 10.55 3.68
N LEU A 79 -4.79 11.46 3.32
CA LEU A 79 -5.53 12.29 4.26
C LEU A 79 -7.02 12.19 3.95
N GLU A 80 -7.85 11.96 4.97
CA GLU A 80 -9.30 11.90 4.79
C GLU A 80 -9.84 13.30 4.47
N LEU A 81 -10.59 13.41 3.37
CA LEU A 81 -11.28 14.62 2.98
C LEU A 81 -12.55 14.80 3.84
N VAL A 82 -12.70 15.96 4.49
CA VAL A 82 -13.85 16.28 5.35
C VAL A 82 -14.41 17.66 5.01
N ALA A 83 -15.68 17.90 5.37
CA ALA A 83 -16.39 19.14 5.00
C ALA A 83 -15.95 20.39 5.78
N ASP A 84 -15.30 20.20 6.92
CA ASP A 84 -14.84 21.28 7.80
C ASP A 84 -13.48 20.91 8.38
N PHE A 85 -12.45 20.86 7.52
CA PHE A 85 -11.11 20.45 7.92
C PHE A 85 -10.47 21.48 8.86
N ILE A 86 -10.74 22.77 8.66
CA ILE A 86 -10.24 23.86 9.51
C ILE A 86 -10.55 23.61 10.99
N ASN A 87 -11.79 23.21 11.31
CA ASN A 87 -12.17 22.97 12.70
C ASN A 87 -11.98 21.50 13.12
N ASN A 88 -11.94 20.56 12.17
CA ASN A 88 -11.88 19.12 12.44
C ASN A 88 -10.80 18.45 11.56
N PRO A 89 -9.52 18.78 11.75
CA PRO A 89 -8.46 18.23 10.92
C PRO A 89 -8.36 16.72 11.14
N THR A 90 -8.16 15.98 10.06
CA THR A 90 -7.93 14.53 10.10
C THR A 90 -6.44 14.23 10.18
N LEU A 91 -6.10 13.06 10.74
CA LEU A 91 -4.73 12.57 10.72
C LEU A 91 -4.48 11.80 9.42
N SER A 92 -3.22 11.85 8.95
CA SER A 92 -2.80 11.01 7.84
C SER A 92 -2.98 9.53 8.15
N SER A 93 -3.14 8.73 7.11
CA SER A 93 -3.18 7.28 7.19
C SER A 93 -2.14 6.70 6.24
N GLU A 94 -1.33 5.79 6.77
CA GLU A 94 -0.21 5.16 6.10
C GLU A 94 -0.58 3.75 5.64
N ILE A 95 -0.10 3.39 4.44
CA ILE A 95 -0.08 2.01 3.95
C ILE A 95 1.33 1.74 3.45
N ILE A 96 1.89 0.58 3.77
CA ILE A 96 3.22 0.20 3.30
C ILE A 96 3.09 -1.03 2.40
N ALA A 97 3.48 -0.86 1.14
CA ALA A 97 3.30 -1.87 0.10
C ALA A 97 4.44 -1.81 -0.92
N THR A 98 4.51 -2.80 -1.80
CA THR A 98 5.41 -2.75 -2.96
C THR A 98 4.92 -1.71 -3.98
N ALA A 99 5.85 -1.10 -4.73
CA ALA A 99 5.59 -0.12 -5.80
C ALA A 99 4.45 -0.50 -6.78
N ASN A 100 4.32 -1.79 -7.10
CA ASN A 100 3.36 -2.28 -8.09
C ASN A 100 1.95 -2.55 -7.55
N HIS A 101 1.70 -2.32 -6.25
CA HIS A 101 0.38 -2.57 -5.67
C HIS A 101 -0.63 -1.54 -6.17
N SER A 102 -1.77 -1.99 -6.69
CA SER A 102 -2.75 -1.10 -7.34
C SER A 102 -3.86 -0.65 -6.39
N PHE A 103 -4.20 0.64 -6.46
CA PHE A 103 -5.27 1.29 -5.71
C PHE A 103 -6.31 1.87 -6.68
N TRP A 104 -7.59 1.85 -6.28
CA TRP A 104 -8.65 2.50 -7.04
C TRP A 104 -8.63 4.02 -6.84
N VAL A 105 -8.24 4.76 -7.87
CA VAL A 105 -8.25 6.22 -7.91
C VAL A 105 -9.57 6.67 -8.51
N CYS A 106 -10.38 7.40 -7.74
CA CYS A 106 -11.73 7.82 -8.08
C CYS A 106 -11.88 9.32 -8.36
N GLY A 107 -10.84 10.13 -8.12
CA GLY A 107 -10.95 11.57 -8.25
C GLY A 107 -9.63 12.30 -8.07
N ILE A 108 -9.71 13.63 -8.03
CA ILE A 108 -8.61 14.53 -7.70
C ILE A 108 -9.14 15.54 -6.67
N ALA A 109 -8.30 15.94 -5.71
CA ALA A 109 -8.64 16.93 -4.70
C ALA A 109 -7.42 17.76 -4.29
N SER A 110 -7.68 18.86 -3.56
CA SER A 110 -6.63 19.59 -2.85
C SER A 110 -6.09 18.75 -1.68
N ILE A 111 -4.78 18.78 -1.47
CA ILE A 111 -4.16 18.16 -0.30
C ILE A 111 -4.42 18.91 1.02
N ALA A 112 -5.15 20.03 0.97
CA ALA A 112 -5.55 20.78 2.16
C ALA A 112 -6.59 20.05 3.03
N GLY A 113 -7.16 18.93 2.55
CA GLY A 113 -8.08 18.08 3.33
C GLY A 113 -9.56 18.44 3.20
N GLU A 114 -9.90 19.46 2.40
CA GLU A 114 -11.29 19.93 2.23
C GLU A 114 -12.03 19.09 1.18
N LEU A 115 -13.17 18.54 1.58
CA LEU A 115 -14.02 17.68 0.73
C LEU A 115 -14.65 18.44 -0.45
N ASP A 116 -14.86 19.75 -0.33
CA ASP A 116 -15.42 20.57 -1.40
C ASP A 116 -14.50 20.68 -2.64
N SER A 117 -13.20 20.43 -2.45
CA SER A 117 -12.20 20.40 -3.52
C SER A 117 -12.23 19.12 -4.36
N LEU A 118 -13.00 18.11 -3.93
CA LEU A 118 -13.08 16.82 -4.60
C LEU A 118 -13.78 16.92 -5.95
N VAL A 119 -13.08 16.47 -7.00
CA VAL A 119 -13.63 16.26 -8.34
C VAL A 119 -13.57 14.76 -8.65
N LEU A 120 -14.75 14.13 -8.73
CA LEU A 120 -14.86 12.71 -9.09
C LEU A 120 -14.56 12.49 -10.58
N THR A 121 -13.97 11.34 -10.88
CA THR A 121 -13.66 10.86 -12.23
C THR A 121 -14.36 9.52 -12.46
N GLN A 122 -14.18 8.92 -13.65
CA GLN A 122 -14.72 7.58 -13.94
C GLN A 122 -14.08 6.46 -13.11
N GLY A 123 -12.95 6.73 -12.45
CA GLY A 123 -12.21 5.73 -11.69
C GLY A 123 -11.20 4.95 -12.53
N ARG A 124 -10.06 4.60 -11.93
CA ARG A 124 -9.02 3.78 -12.56
C ARG A 124 -8.16 3.07 -11.52
N TRP A 125 -7.64 1.90 -11.88
CA TRP A 125 -6.55 1.27 -11.13
C TRP A 125 -5.23 1.98 -11.43
N SER A 126 -4.53 2.39 -10.38
CA SER A 126 -3.19 2.98 -10.48
C SER A 126 -2.25 2.27 -9.51
N ARG A 127 -1.03 1.93 -9.99
CA ARG A 127 0.01 1.40 -9.11
C ARG A 127 0.44 2.44 -8.09
N LEU A 128 0.91 1.99 -6.94
CA LEU A 128 1.40 2.85 -5.87
C LEU A 128 2.47 3.83 -6.36
N ASP A 129 3.43 3.37 -7.16
CA ASP A 129 4.50 4.21 -7.73
C ASP A 129 4.04 5.20 -8.81
N GLN A 130 2.78 5.14 -9.23
CA GLN A 130 2.16 6.04 -10.21
C GLN A 130 1.15 6.99 -9.57
N LEU A 131 0.88 6.86 -8.27
CA LEU A 131 0.00 7.77 -7.55
C LEU A 131 0.67 9.14 -7.39
N ASN A 132 -0.07 10.18 -7.72
CA ASN A 132 0.38 11.57 -7.63
C ASN A 132 -0.25 12.26 -6.43
N ASN A 133 0.42 13.30 -5.95
CA ASN A 133 -0.16 14.24 -5.02
C ASN A 133 -1.50 14.77 -5.57
N GLY A 134 -2.56 14.71 -4.75
CA GLY A 134 -3.89 15.13 -5.14
C GLY A 134 -4.77 14.04 -5.76
N ASP A 135 -4.23 12.88 -6.16
CA ASP A 135 -5.07 11.72 -6.55
C ASP A 135 -5.96 11.33 -5.35
N VAL A 136 -7.20 10.91 -5.60
CA VAL A 136 -8.14 10.53 -4.55
C VAL A 136 -8.44 9.04 -4.62
N VAL A 137 -8.13 8.33 -3.55
CA VAL A 137 -8.49 6.92 -3.36
C VAL A 137 -9.75 6.81 -2.50
N GLN A 138 -10.61 5.86 -2.83
CA GLN A 138 -11.86 5.65 -2.11
C GLN A 138 -11.71 4.58 -1.03
N SER A 139 -12.38 4.81 0.10
CA SER A 139 -12.70 3.77 1.07
C SER A 139 -14.17 3.89 1.47
N ASN A 140 -14.96 2.85 1.16
CA ASN A 140 -16.40 2.83 1.43
C ASN A 140 -17.06 4.14 0.96
N ASN A 141 -17.65 4.90 1.89
CA ASN A 141 -18.31 6.18 1.64
C ASN A 141 -17.42 7.41 1.90
N LYS A 142 -16.10 7.22 2.03
CA LYS A 142 -15.12 8.25 2.35
C LYS A 142 -14.08 8.37 1.25
N TYR A 143 -13.50 9.56 1.16
CA TYR A 143 -12.49 9.92 0.16
C TYR A 143 -11.20 10.32 0.85
N PHE A 144 -10.09 9.87 0.29
CA PHE A 144 -8.77 10.12 0.84
C PHE A 144 -7.88 10.67 -0.25
N VAL A 145 -7.36 11.88 -0.05
CA VAL A 145 -6.40 12.49 -0.97
C VAL A 145 -5.01 11.93 -0.69
N VAL A 146 -4.30 11.55 -1.75
CA VAL A 146 -2.92 11.11 -1.72
C VAL A 146 -2.04 12.33 -1.47
N LEU A 147 -1.28 12.29 -0.39
CA LEU A 147 -0.27 13.30 -0.08
C LEU A 147 1.00 13.00 -0.87
N HIS A 148 1.45 11.75 -0.84
CA HIS A 148 2.52 11.23 -1.68
C HIS A 148 2.64 9.72 -1.52
N ALA A 149 3.32 9.10 -2.49
CA ALA A 149 3.81 7.74 -2.43
C ALA A 149 5.33 7.77 -2.62
N THR A 150 6.07 7.28 -1.63
CA THR A 150 7.54 7.37 -1.64
C THR A 150 8.17 6.06 -1.21
N GLN A 151 9.29 5.69 -1.85
CA GLN A 151 10.08 4.54 -1.45
C GLN A 151 10.63 4.71 -0.03
N LEU A 152 10.64 3.61 0.73
CA LEU A 152 11.24 3.56 2.06
C LEU A 152 12.70 3.10 2.01
N TYR A 153 13.52 3.71 2.86
CA TYR A 153 14.95 3.48 2.99
C TYR A 153 15.32 3.03 4.41
N GLN A 154 16.47 2.39 4.53
CA GLN A 154 16.93 1.80 5.80
C GLN A 154 17.39 2.86 6.80
N THR A 155 17.37 2.49 8.08
CA THR A 155 17.95 3.26 9.20
C THR A 155 18.83 2.34 10.07
N GLU A 156 19.39 2.88 11.16
CA GLU A 156 20.11 2.09 12.18
C GLU A 156 19.22 1.03 12.85
N GLU A 157 17.93 1.32 12.97
CA GLU A 157 16.97 0.45 13.63
C GLU A 157 16.27 -0.42 12.59
N ALA A 158 16.41 -1.74 12.72
CA ALA A 158 15.92 -2.69 11.72
C ALA A 158 14.41 -2.64 11.46
N HIS A 159 13.60 -2.08 12.37
CA HIS A 159 12.15 -1.96 12.24
C HIS A 159 11.70 -0.53 11.91
N ILE A 160 12.65 0.42 11.81
CA ILE A 160 12.38 1.79 11.41
C ILE A 160 12.89 1.98 9.98
N ALA A 161 12.00 2.38 9.09
CA ALA A 161 12.34 2.83 7.75
C ALA A 161 11.99 4.30 7.59
N TRP A 162 12.51 4.96 6.56
CA TRP A 162 12.24 6.38 6.35
C TRP A 162 12.01 6.71 4.88
N ALA A 163 11.21 7.74 4.63
CA ALA A 163 10.96 8.26 3.30
C ALA A 163 11.32 9.74 3.25
N LEU A 164 11.98 10.17 2.17
CA LEU A 164 12.28 11.59 1.95
C LEU A 164 10.99 12.38 1.74
N ASP A 165 10.87 13.54 2.39
CA ASP A 165 9.71 14.41 2.21
C ASP A 165 9.78 15.03 0.78
N PRO A 166 8.71 14.98 -0.03
CA PRO A 166 8.74 15.45 -1.41
C PRO A 166 9.05 16.95 -1.56
N GLU A 167 8.82 17.74 -0.51
CA GLU A 167 9.02 19.20 -0.50
C GLU A 167 10.51 19.61 -0.54
N GLY A 168 11.43 18.67 -0.33
CA GLY A 168 12.85 18.85 -0.65
C GLY A 168 13.64 19.73 0.33
N ASP A 169 13.19 19.87 1.58
CA ASP A 169 13.94 20.56 2.65
C ASP A 169 15.16 19.75 3.16
N GLY A 170 15.36 18.54 2.63
CA GLY A 170 16.41 17.60 3.01
C GLY A 170 16.07 16.76 4.22
N TYR A 171 14.82 16.78 4.68
CA TYR A 171 14.31 15.91 5.73
C TYR A 171 13.33 14.87 5.16
N GLY A 172 13.04 13.87 5.98
CA GLY A 172 12.08 12.84 5.69
C GLY A 172 11.33 12.39 6.93
N SER A 173 10.31 11.58 6.72
CA SER A 173 9.50 10.98 7.76
C SER A 173 9.99 9.57 8.09
N ALA A 174 10.11 9.25 9.38
CA ALA A 174 10.45 7.91 9.89
C ALA A 174 9.16 7.13 10.20
N PHE A 175 9.17 5.83 9.91
CA PHE A 175 8.02 4.94 10.09
C PHE A 175 8.45 3.69 10.85
N ASP A 176 7.73 3.37 11.93
CA ASP A 176 7.82 2.07 12.59
C ASP A 176 6.98 1.05 11.83
N LEU A 177 7.65 0.03 11.30
CA LEU A 177 7.03 -0.99 10.46
C LEU A 177 6.22 -2.01 11.25
N ASN A 178 6.44 -2.14 12.57
CA ASN A 178 5.63 -3.01 13.42
C ASN A 178 4.25 -2.40 13.69
N THR A 179 4.17 -1.07 13.72
CA THR A 179 2.92 -0.34 14.00
C THR A 179 2.32 0.34 12.78
N ILE A 180 3.08 0.42 11.67
CA ILE A 180 2.74 1.09 10.41
C ILE A 180 2.32 2.54 10.69
N ARG A 181 3.18 3.27 11.42
CA ARG A 181 2.94 4.66 11.82
C ARG A 181 4.19 5.50 11.68
N GLU A 182 3.99 6.77 11.37
CA GLU A 182 5.05 7.77 11.46
C GLU A 182 5.49 7.94 12.92
N THR A 183 6.80 7.93 13.17
CA THR A 183 7.39 8.04 14.52
C THR A 183 8.24 9.29 14.70
N GLY A 184 8.60 10.00 13.63
CA GLY A 184 9.36 11.24 13.72
C GLY A 184 9.96 11.70 12.40
N ARG A 185 10.87 12.67 12.45
CA ARG A 185 11.60 13.17 11.28
C ARG A 185 13.06 12.74 11.30
N ILE A 186 13.60 12.46 10.11
CA ILE A 186 15.00 12.12 9.87
C ILE A 186 15.63 13.18 8.96
N ASN A 187 16.89 13.53 9.23
CA ASN A 187 17.68 14.39 8.34
C ASN A 187 18.26 13.51 7.22
N GLY A 188 17.76 13.70 6.00
CA GLY A 188 18.16 12.90 4.84
C GLY A 188 19.52 13.28 4.27
N LYS A 189 20.11 14.41 4.64
CA LYS A 189 21.40 14.85 4.09
C LYS A 189 22.48 13.79 4.37
N PHE A 190 23.17 13.33 3.32
CA PHE A 190 24.20 12.29 3.41
C PHE A 190 25.33 12.58 4.42
N ALA A 191 25.63 13.86 4.67
CA ALA A 191 26.59 14.26 5.71
C ALA A 191 26.18 13.82 7.14
N TYR A 192 24.90 13.53 7.36
CA TYR A 192 24.31 13.13 8.63
C TYR A 192 23.58 11.77 8.55
N ASN A 193 23.57 11.12 7.38
CA ASN A 193 22.91 9.85 7.14
C ASN A 193 23.93 8.81 6.68
N SER A 194 24.23 7.83 7.53
CA SER A 194 25.19 6.76 7.28
C SER A 194 24.67 5.61 6.40
N TYR A 195 23.39 5.63 6.00
CA TYR A 195 22.73 4.55 5.24
C TYR A 195 22.58 4.89 3.76
N HIS A 196 23.71 5.18 3.15
CA HIS A 196 23.82 5.37 1.71
C HIS A 196 24.92 4.49 1.12
N SER A 197 24.76 4.10 -0.13
CA SER A 197 25.83 3.53 -0.96
C SER A 197 26.33 4.60 -1.93
N GLU A 198 27.52 4.38 -2.51
CA GLU A 198 27.93 5.11 -3.71
C GLU A 198 27.57 4.25 -4.93
N ASN A 199 26.89 4.85 -5.91
CA ASN A 199 26.60 4.19 -7.17
C ASN A 199 27.87 4.06 -8.04
N GLU A 200 27.77 3.45 -9.21
CA GLU A 200 28.92 3.26 -10.13
C GLU A 200 29.58 4.58 -10.58
N GLN A 201 28.90 5.71 -10.40
CA GLN A 201 29.36 7.05 -10.76
C GLN A 201 29.93 7.82 -9.56
N GLY A 202 29.97 7.20 -8.37
CA GLY A 202 30.45 7.80 -7.12
C GLY A 202 29.43 8.75 -6.46
N GLU A 203 28.16 8.70 -6.86
CA GLU A 203 27.10 9.50 -6.26
C GLU A 203 26.45 8.73 -5.10
N SER A 204 26.21 9.42 -3.99
CA SER A 204 25.52 8.83 -2.85
C SER A 204 24.05 8.55 -3.17
N GLU A 205 23.59 7.34 -2.86
CA GLU A 205 22.21 6.88 -3.01
C GLU A 205 21.72 6.25 -1.70
N TYR A 206 20.44 6.44 -1.35
CA TYR A 206 19.89 5.82 -0.15
C TYR A 206 19.67 4.31 -0.36
N ILE A 207 19.97 3.52 0.67
CA ILE A 207 19.79 2.07 0.61
C ILE A 207 18.30 1.74 0.81
N PRO A 208 17.62 1.09 -0.15
CA PRO A 208 16.22 0.71 -0.03
C PRO A 208 15.95 -0.19 1.18
N TYR A 209 14.86 0.06 1.89
CA TYR A 209 14.39 -0.87 2.90
C TYR A 209 13.79 -2.10 2.22
N LEU A 210 14.24 -3.29 2.63
CA LEU A 210 13.74 -4.56 2.11
C LEU A 210 12.93 -5.27 3.19
N ALA A 211 11.68 -5.59 2.87
CA ALA A 211 10.76 -6.28 3.76
C ALA A 211 10.34 -7.64 3.19
N ASP A 212 10.00 -8.56 4.09
CA ASP A 212 9.17 -9.69 3.70
C ASP A 212 7.74 -9.18 3.47
N VAL A 213 7.15 -9.55 2.33
CA VAL A 213 5.85 -9.05 1.88
C VAL A 213 4.91 -10.19 1.54
N TYR A 214 3.62 -9.95 1.73
CA TYR A 214 2.55 -10.94 1.67
C TYR A 214 1.47 -10.46 0.70
N ASN A 215 0.80 -11.42 0.06
CA ASN A 215 -0.43 -11.19 -0.68
C ASN A 215 -1.18 -12.53 -0.83
N PHE A 216 -2.41 -12.46 -1.31
CA PHE A 216 -3.30 -13.59 -1.50
C PHE A 216 -4.19 -13.38 -2.72
N GLU A 217 -4.79 -14.47 -3.20
CA GLU A 217 -5.73 -14.45 -4.30
C GLU A 217 -7.18 -14.54 -3.83
N VAL A 218 -8.06 -13.68 -4.35
CA VAL A 218 -9.50 -13.64 -4.03
C VAL A 218 -10.27 -14.18 -5.21
N GLU A 219 -11.24 -15.07 -4.94
CA GLU A 219 -12.13 -15.63 -5.96
C GLU A 219 -12.99 -14.56 -6.64
N ASP A 220 -13.21 -14.72 -7.95
CA ASP A 220 -14.02 -13.90 -8.87
C ASP A 220 -13.56 -12.45 -9.07
N TYR A 221 -13.48 -11.69 -7.98
CA TYR A 221 -13.37 -10.23 -8.03
C TYR A 221 -11.95 -9.71 -8.05
N HIS A 222 -10.98 -10.53 -7.63
CA HIS A 222 -9.56 -10.17 -7.62
C HIS A 222 -9.24 -8.84 -6.92
N THR A 223 -10.07 -8.45 -5.94
CA THR A 223 -9.84 -7.26 -5.12
C THR A 223 -10.13 -7.54 -3.65
N TYR A 224 -9.61 -6.69 -2.77
CA TYR A 224 -9.91 -6.72 -1.33
C TYR A 224 -9.70 -5.35 -0.69
N TYR A 225 -9.93 -5.27 0.63
CA TYR A 225 -9.80 -4.04 1.40
C TYR A 225 -8.71 -4.12 2.47
N VAL A 226 -7.85 -3.10 2.51
CA VAL A 226 -6.66 -3.05 3.38
C VAL A 226 -6.62 -1.85 4.32
N GLY A 227 -5.89 -2.01 5.42
CA GLY A 227 -5.66 -0.99 6.44
C GLY A 227 -6.91 -0.69 7.27
N THR A 228 -6.75 -0.01 8.40
CA THR A 228 -7.87 0.40 9.27
C THR A 228 -8.91 1.26 8.56
N ARG A 229 -8.47 1.95 7.50
CA ARG A 229 -9.34 2.76 6.65
C ARG A 229 -10.08 1.94 5.60
N SER A 230 -9.80 0.67 5.31
CA SER A 230 -10.44 -0.11 4.22
C SER A 230 -10.22 0.49 2.82
N PHE A 231 -8.97 0.65 2.39
CA PHE A 231 -8.66 1.05 1.02
C PHE A 231 -8.89 -0.09 0.04
N TRP A 232 -9.49 0.20 -1.10
CA TRP A 232 -9.80 -0.80 -2.12
C TRP A 232 -8.59 -1.04 -3.03
N VAL A 233 -8.14 -2.30 -3.09
CA VAL A 233 -6.90 -2.70 -3.77
C VAL A 233 -7.11 -3.93 -4.63
N HIS A 234 -6.25 -4.09 -5.63
CA HIS A 234 -6.34 -5.17 -6.61
C HIS A 234 -5.28 -6.25 -6.36
N ASN A 235 -5.61 -7.49 -6.70
CA ASN A 235 -4.70 -8.63 -6.77
C ASN A 235 -3.79 -8.53 -8.00
N THR A 236 -2.84 -7.59 -8.01
CA THR A 236 -1.94 -7.42 -9.16
C THR A 236 -1.08 -8.67 -9.39
N ASN A 237 -1.31 -9.37 -10.51
CA ASN A 237 -0.49 -10.47 -11.04
C ASN A 237 -0.28 -11.69 -10.10
N CYS A 238 -1.34 -12.20 -9.46
CA CYS A 238 -1.27 -13.42 -8.64
C CYS A 238 -1.28 -14.72 -9.45
N GLY A 239 -1.94 -14.76 -10.61
CA GLY A 239 -2.12 -15.96 -11.44
C GLY A 239 -0.87 -16.51 -12.13
N ALA A 240 0.30 -15.92 -11.86
CA ALA A 240 1.57 -16.36 -12.43
C ALA A 240 2.39 -17.25 -11.46
N PHE A 241 1.88 -17.48 -10.25
CA PHE A 241 2.43 -18.43 -9.28
C PHE A 241 1.68 -19.78 -9.25
N THR A 242 0.54 -19.88 -9.93
CA THR A 242 -0.16 -21.14 -10.16
C THR A 242 0.42 -21.81 -11.40
N ASN A 243 0.88 -23.05 -11.22
CA ASN A 243 1.38 -24.02 -12.20
C ASN A 243 1.90 -23.49 -13.57
N PRO A 244 3.13 -23.84 -14.00
CA PRO A 244 3.65 -23.47 -15.33
C PRO A 244 2.88 -24.04 -16.54
N ASN A 245 1.80 -24.79 -16.31
CA ASN A 245 0.90 -25.32 -17.33
C ASN A 245 -0.39 -24.51 -17.47
N ASP A 246 -0.66 -23.54 -16.60
CA ASP A 246 -1.82 -22.66 -16.75
C ASP A 246 -1.46 -21.57 -17.77
N GLN A 247 -1.80 -21.84 -19.03
CA GLN A 247 -1.79 -20.85 -20.09
C GLN A 247 -2.83 -19.77 -19.70
N VAL A 248 -2.34 -18.56 -19.44
CA VAL A 248 -3.18 -17.36 -19.37
C VAL A 248 -3.99 -17.26 -20.68
N PRO A 249 -5.30 -16.96 -20.64
CA PRO A 249 -6.09 -16.67 -21.83
C PRO A 249 -5.49 -15.55 -22.69
#